data_AF-A0A0F9USP8-F1
#
_entry.id   AF-A0A0F9USP8-F1
#
_cell.length_a   1.000
_cell.length_b   1.000
_cell.length_c   1.000
_cell.angle_alpha   90.00
_cell.angle_beta   90.00
_cell.angle_gamma   90.00
#
_symmetry.space_group_name_H-M   'P 1'
#
loop_
_entity.id
_entity.type
_entity.pdbx_description
1 polymer ?
#
loop_
_entity_poly.entity_id
_entity_poly.type
_entity_poly.pdbx_seq_one_letter_code
_entity_poly.pdbx_strand_id
1 'polypeptide(L)'
;MQDEATMEARRLAANLHGIDADIAESAYAIWLALGSIPNQETLMGCAATLETIEQRLPPGTLAALVRVRLIHLQKLVNAMIDNDTQPPPTAA
;
A
#
# COMPACT_ATOMS: atom_id res chain seq x y z
N MET A 1 -2.58 -12.57 2.81
CA MET A 1 -2.26 -11.46 1.89
C MET A 1 -2.78 -10.13 2.45
N GLN A 2 -4.07 -10.02 2.73
CA GLN A 2 -4.64 -8.79 3.31
C GLN A 2 -4.06 -8.41 4.69
N ASP A 3 -3.93 -9.36 5.62
CA ASP A 3 -3.33 -9.08 6.95
C ASP A 3 -1.89 -8.55 6.86
N GLU A 4 -1.13 -9.11 5.91
CA GLU A 4 0.24 -8.71 5.62
C GLU A 4 0.30 -7.29 5.04
N ALA A 5 -0.56 -7.00 4.05
CA ALA A 5 -0.69 -5.67 3.47
C ALA A 5 -1.12 -4.63 4.52
N THR A 6 -2.05 -4.99 5.40
CA THR A 6 -2.52 -4.14 6.50
C THR A 6 -1.39 -3.84 7.49
N MET A 7 -0.62 -4.86 7.86
CA MET A 7 0.51 -4.70 8.77
C MET A 7 1.63 -3.85 8.15
N GLU A 8 1.95 -4.06 6.87
CA GLU A 8 2.95 -3.24 6.18
C GLU A 8 2.48 -1.80 5.96
N ALA A 9 1.19 -1.56 5.68
CA ALA A 9 0.62 -0.21 5.60
C ALA A 9 0.75 0.55 6.93
N ARG A 10 0.46 -0.12 8.05
CA ARG A 10 0.64 0.46 9.39
C ARG A 10 2.09 0.82 9.67
N ARG A 11 3.03 -0.07 9.31
CA ARG A 11 4.48 0.17 9.47
C ARG A 11 4.95 1.31 8.57
N LEU A 12 4.45 1.37 7.33
CA LEU A 12 4.77 2.43 6.39
C LEU A 12 4.33 3.80 6.94
N ALA A 13 3.10 3.91 7.44
CA ALA A 13 2.59 5.14 8.06
C ALA A 13 3.45 5.59 9.25
N ALA A 14 3.84 4.66 10.13
CA ALA A 14 4.71 4.97 11.27
C ALA A 14 6.10 5.48 10.84
N ASN A 15 6.69 4.88 9.80
CA ASN A 15 8.00 5.32 9.30
C ASN A 15 7.91 6.69 8.60
N LEU A 16 6.83 6.95 7.86
CA LEU A 16 6.59 8.21 7.18
C LEU A 16 6.33 9.35 8.16
N HIS A 17 5.72 9.09 9.32
CA HIS A 17 5.44 10.12 10.32
C HIS A 17 6.72 10.82 10.81
N GLY A 18 7.86 10.13 10.80
CA GLY A 18 9.17 10.73 11.12
C GLY A 18 9.83 11.50 9.97
N ILE A 19 9.23 11.51 8.77
CA ILE A 19 9.75 12.17 7.55
C ILE A 19 8.83 13.33 7.15
N ASP A 20 7.55 13.04 6.95
CA ASP A 20 6.54 13.98 6.46
C ASP A 20 5.15 13.51 6.95
N ALA A 21 4.50 14.35 7.75
CA ALA A 21 3.21 14.04 8.37
C ALA A 21 2.08 13.90 7.35
N ASP A 22 2.09 14.67 6.26
CA ASP A 22 1.04 14.63 5.22
C ASP A 22 1.13 13.33 4.41
N ILE A 23 2.35 12.89 4.12
CA ILE A 23 2.59 11.61 3.46
C ILE A 23 2.22 10.45 4.40
N ALA A 24 2.46 10.59 5.71
CA ALA A 24 2.06 9.61 6.72
C ALA A 24 0.53 9.45 6.84
N GLU A 25 -0.22 10.56 6.81
CA GLU A 25 -1.70 10.55 6.75
C GLU A 25 -2.21 9.76 5.54
N SER A 26 -1.55 9.93 4.38
CA SER A 26 -1.90 9.19 3.16
C SER A 26 -1.68 7.68 3.33
N ALA A 27 -0.58 7.27 3.98
CA ALA A 27 -0.34 5.87 4.31
C ALA A 27 -1.29 5.32 5.39
N TYR A 28 -1.73 6.17 6.32
CA TYR A 28 -2.73 5.82 7.32
C TYR A 28 -4.10 5.53 6.70
N ALA A 29 -4.51 6.31 5.69
CA ALA A 29 -5.73 6.05 4.93
C ALA A 29 -5.69 4.68 4.24
N ILE A 30 -4.55 4.30 3.66
CA ILE A 30 -4.35 2.95 3.09
C ILE A 30 -4.49 1.88 4.17
N TRP A 31 -3.89 2.08 5.35
CA TRP A 31 -4.01 1.13 6.45
C TRP A 31 -5.48 0.89 6.86
N LEU A 32 -6.27 1.96 6.99
CA LEU A 32 -7.70 1.86 7.29
C LEU A 32 -8.48 1.13 6.19
N ALA A 33 -8.19 1.45 4.92
CA ALA A 33 -8.83 0.83 3.77
C ALA A 33 -8.57 -0.68 3.73
N LEU A 34 -7.30 -1.10 3.92
CA LEU A 34 -6.91 -2.51 3.92
C LEU A 34 -7.38 -3.28 5.16
N GLY A 35 -7.57 -2.60 6.29
CA GLY A 35 -8.10 -3.19 7.52
C GLY A 35 -9.61 -3.49 7.48
N SER A 36 -10.32 -2.98 6.47
CA SER A 36 -11.71 -3.36 6.15
C SER A 36 -11.76 -4.53 5.17
N ILE A 37 -12.89 -4.88 4.56
CA ILE A 37 -12.90 -5.81 3.40
C ILE A 37 -12.81 -4.92 2.14
N PRO A 38 -11.61 -4.67 1.57
CA PRO A 38 -11.47 -3.76 0.45
C PRO A 38 -12.06 -4.40 -0.81
N ASN A 39 -12.79 -3.61 -1.59
CA ASN A 39 -13.18 -4.00 -2.95
C ASN A 39 -12.11 -3.55 -3.96
N GLN A 40 -12.26 -3.96 -5.21
CA GLN A 40 -11.32 -3.62 -6.29
C GLN A 40 -11.07 -2.12 -6.44
N GLU A 41 -12.12 -1.28 -6.34
CA GLU A 41 -11.99 0.19 -6.41
C GLU A 41 -11.12 0.73 -5.27
N THR A 42 -11.34 0.22 -4.05
CA THR A 42 -10.54 0.57 -2.87
C THR A 42 -9.08 0.18 -3.05
N LEU A 43 -8.81 -1.01 -3.60
CA LEU A 43 -7.45 -1.47 -3.87
C LEU A 43 -6.75 -0.62 -4.94
N MET A 44 -7.45 -0.25 -6.01
CA MET A 44 -6.92 0.68 -7.02
C MET A 44 -6.61 2.06 -6.43
N GLY A 45 -7.49 2.58 -5.57
CA GLY A 45 -7.25 3.83 -4.84
C GLY A 45 -6.02 3.74 -3.92
N CYS A 46 -5.82 2.60 -3.26
CA CYS A 46 -4.62 2.35 -2.47
C CYS A 46 -3.36 2.35 -3.34
N ALA A 47 -3.38 1.67 -4.50
CA ALA A 47 -2.25 1.64 -5.43
C ALA A 47 -1.87 3.05 -5.92
N ALA A 48 -2.84 3.86 -6.34
CA ALA A 48 -2.62 5.24 -6.77
C ALA A 48 -2.07 6.13 -5.64
N THR A 49 -2.54 5.92 -4.41
CA THR A 49 -2.03 6.64 -3.23
C THR A 49 -0.59 6.25 -2.93
N LEU A 50 -0.22 4.97 -3.06
CA LEU A 50 1.17 4.51 -2.89
C LEU A 50 2.12 5.12 -3.92
N GLU A 51 1.71 5.24 -5.18
CA GLU A 51 2.48 5.93 -6.22
C GLU A 51 2.68 7.41 -5.88
N THR A 52 1.64 8.08 -5.37
CA THR A 52 1.72 9.48 -4.93
C THR A 52 2.69 9.66 -3.77
N ILE A 53 2.64 8.76 -2.78
CA ILE A 53 3.59 8.73 -1.65
C ILE A 53 5.03 8.59 -2.19
N GLU A 54 5.25 7.67 -3.14
CA GLU A 54 6.57 7.45 -3.71
C GLU A 54 7.12 8.71 -4.40
N GLN A 55 6.31 9.38 -5.21
CA GLN A 55 6.71 10.60 -5.92
C GLN A 55 7.06 11.75 -4.97
N ARG A 56 6.46 11.78 -3.78
CA ARG A 56 6.69 12.82 -2.77
C ARG A 56 7.83 12.53 -1.80
N LEU A 57 8.35 11.30 -1.77
CA LEU A 57 9.45 10.95 -0.86
C LEU A 57 10.71 11.79 -1.16
N PRO A 58 11.30 12.46 -0.15
CA PRO A 58 12.55 13.20 -0.34
C PRO A 58 13.71 12.25 -0.67
N PRO A 59 14.82 12.74 -1.23
CA PRO A 59 16.03 11.95 -1.36
C PRO A 59 16.67 11.68 0.02
N GLY A 60 17.49 10.62 0.11
CA GLY A 60 18.28 10.31 1.30
C GLY A 60 18.09 8.88 1.81
N THR A 61 18.96 8.47 2.74
CA THR A 61 19.03 7.07 3.22
C THR A 61 17.76 6.62 3.92
N LEU A 62 17.14 7.46 4.76
CA LEU A 62 15.89 7.12 5.45
C LEU A 62 14.74 6.92 4.44
N ALA A 63 14.61 7.83 3.48
CA ALA A 63 13.60 7.71 2.43
C ALA A 63 13.83 6.50 1.53
N ALA A 64 15.09 6.11 1.27
CA ALA A 64 15.40 4.88 0.53
C ALA A 64 14.92 3.62 1.28
N LEU A 65 15.10 3.57 2.60
CA LEU A 65 14.58 2.47 3.44
C LEU A 65 13.05 2.41 3.42
N VAL A 66 12.39 3.58 3.48
CA VAL A 66 10.93 3.67 3.35
C VAL A 66 10.46 3.23 1.97
N ARG A 67 11.20 3.57 0.91
CA ARG A 67 10.89 3.20 -0.47
C ARG A 67 10.90 1.68 -0.67
N VAL A 68 11.81 0.95 -0.03
CA VAL A 68 11.81 -0.53 -0.05
C VAL A 68 10.50 -1.08 0.51
N ARG A 69 10.02 -0.53 1.63
CA ARG A 69 8.74 -0.95 2.24
C ARG A 69 7.55 -0.59 1.38
N LEU A 70 7.57 0.60 0.79
CA LEU A 70 6.54 1.06 -0.12
C LEU A 70 6.42 0.13 -1.33
N ILE A 71 7.54 -0.25 -1.96
CA ILE A 71 7.57 -1.19 -3.08
C ILE A 71 7.02 -2.56 -2.68
N HIS A 72 7.33 -3.02 -1.47
CA HIS A 72 6.79 -4.28 -0.97
C HIS A 72 5.27 -4.22 -0.80
N LEU A 73 4.74 -3.14 -0.22
CA LEU A 73 3.31 -2.95 -0.06
C LEU A 73 2.59 -2.79 -1.42
N GLN A 74 3.18 -2.08 -2.38
CA GLN A 74 2.65 -1.98 -3.76
C GLN A 74 2.51 -3.37 -4.39
N LYS A 75 3.50 -4.26 -4.22
CA LYS A 75 3.42 -5.63 -4.74
C LYS A 75 2.28 -6.42 -4.10
N LEU A 76 2.06 -6.27 -2.79
CA LEU A 76 0.95 -6.93 -2.09
C LEU A 76 -0.41 -6.42 -2.59
N VAL A 77 -0.58 -5.10 -2.70
CA VAL A 77 -1.83 -4.50 -3.20
C VAL A 77 -2.09 -4.91 -4.64
N ASN A 78 -1.08 -4.89 -5.51
CA ASN A 78 -1.24 -5.32 -6.91
C ASN A 78 -1.60 -6.81 -7.01
N ALA A 79 -0.99 -7.67 -6.19
CA ALA A 79 -1.37 -9.08 -6.16
C ALA A 79 -2.81 -9.30 -5.68
N MET A 80 -3.31 -8.47 -4.75
CA MET A 80 -4.71 -8.50 -4.34
C MET A 80 -5.65 -8.07 -5.47
N ILE A 81 -5.29 -7.01 -6.22
CA ILE A 81 -6.04 -6.57 -7.41
C ILE A 81 -6.09 -7.70 -8.43
N ASP A 82 -4.94 -8.28 -8.77
CA ASP A 82 -4.86 -9.36 -9.76
C ASP A 82 -5.74 -10.54 -9.37
N ASN A 83 -5.72 -10.95 -8.10
CA ASN A 83 -6.52 -12.06 -7.58
C ASN A 83 -8.03 -11.78 -7.61
N ASP A 84 -8.46 -10.53 -7.40
CA ASP A 84 -9.88 -10.12 -7.56
C ASP A 84 -10.32 -10.15 -9.04
N THR A 85 -9.39 -9.97 -9.98
CA THR A 85 -9.69 -9.98 -11.42
C THR A 85 -9.65 -11.35 -12.09
N GLN A 86 -9.17 -12.40 -11.41
CA GLN A 86 -9.13 -13.74 -11.99
C GLN A 86 -10.55 -14.33 -12.10
N PRO A 87 -11.02 -14.70 -13.30
CA PRO A 87 -12.24 -15.49 -13.41
C PRO A 87 -12.04 -16.83 -12.69
N PRO A 88 -13.09 -17.40 -12.04
CA PRO A 88 -12.95 -18.68 -11.36
C PRO A 88 -12.43 -19.74 -12.34
N PRO A 89 -11.56 -20.67 -11.90
CA PRO A 89 -11.01 -21.68 -12.79
C PRO A 89 -12.17 -22.46 -13.42
N THR A 90 -12.25 -22.41 -14.75
CA THR A 90 -13.18 -23.22 -15.52
C THR A 90 -12.88 -24.69 -15.20
N ALA A 91 -13.72 -25.32 -14.40
CA ALA A 91 -13.67 -26.77 -14.19
C ALA A 91 -13.92 -27.43 -15.55
N ALA A 92 -12.89 -28.06 -16.11
CA ALA A 92 -12.95 -28.87 -17.33
C ALA A 92 -12.83 -30.34 -16.97
#